data_AF-A0A963T7Q5-F1
#
_entry.id   AF-A0A963T7Q5-F1
#
_cell.length_a   1.000
_cell.length_b   1.000
_cell.length_c   1.000
_cell.angle_alpha   90.00
_cell.angle_beta   90.00
_cell.angle_gamma   90.00
#
_symmetry.space_group_name_H-M   'P 1'
#
loop_
_entity.id
_entity.type
_entity.pdbx_description
1 polymer ?
#
loop_
_entity_poly.entity_id
_entity_poly.type
_entity_poly.pdbx_seq_one_letter_code
_entity_poly.pdbx_strand_id
1 'polypeptide(L)'
;MKIAVLKETKAGETRVAASPETVKKFVAMGVDVAVERGAGDSANFADDVFAQAGATIGGTFSETVSGAHLVLAVRAPSADEFGRLARGQRVAAIVSPHANGDTLTAAAAAGVDLFAMDLMPRITRAQSMDVLSSQSNLAGYKAVIDAAAYYGRAIPMMMTAAGTIAPAKIFIMGAGVAGLQAIATARRLGAVVSATDVRWAAKEQVESLGATFV
;
A
#
# COMPACT_ATOMS: atom_id res chain seq x y z
N MET A 1 -11.21 -8.24 -22.25
CA MET A 1 -11.57 -7.49 -21.01
C MET A 1 -10.56 -6.36 -20.87
N LYS A 2 -10.98 -5.15 -20.49
CA LYS A 2 -10.07 -4.00 -20.34
C LYS A 2 -9.96 -3.53 -18.90
N ILE A 3 -8.73 -3.32 -18.42
CA ILE A 3 -8.40 -2.70 -17.13
C ILE A 3 -7.86 -1.28 -17.38
N ALA A 4 -8.35 -0.31 -16.61
CA ALA A 4 -7.80 1.04 -16.55
C ALA A 4 -7.06 1.24 -15.22
N VAL A 5 -5.84 1.75 -15.26
CA VAL A 5 -5.04 2.14 -14.08
C VAL A 5 -4.97 3.66 -14.04
N LEU A 6 -5.55 4.26 -13.01
CA LEU A 6 -5.63 5.71 -12.88
C LEU A 6 -4.36 6.33 -12.32
N LYS A 7 -4.16 7.62 -12.63
CA LYS A 7 -3.22 8.48 -11.93
C LYS A 7 -3.86 8.96 -10.63
N GLU A 8 -3.15 8.83 -9.52
CA GLU A 8 -3.65 9.34 -8.23
C GLU A 8 -3.63 10.87 -8.20
N THR A 9 -4.74 11.47 -7.77
CA THR A 9 -4.94 12.93 -7.72
C THR A 9 -4.84 13.50 -6.30
N LYS A 10 -4.88 12.64 -5.28
CA LYS A 10 -4.79 13.06 -3.88
C LYS A 10 -3.37 13.55 -3.55
N ALA A 11 -3.25 14.75 -3.00
CA ALA A 11 -1.97 15.30 -2.56
C ALA A 11 -1.25 14.35 -1.60
N GLY A 12 0.03 14.07 -1.90
CA GLY A 12 0.88 13.17 -1.12
C GLY A 12 0.70 11.68 -1.41
N GLU A 13 -0.23 11.29 -2.29
CA GLU A 13 -0.33 9.91 -2.76
C GLU A 13 0.72 9.66 -3.86
N THR A 14 1.73 8.86 -3.55
CA THR A 14 2.85 8.58 -4.46
C THR A 14 2.81 7.16 -5.03
N ARG A 15 1.78 6.38 -4.68
CA ARG A 15 1.60 5.00 -5.16
C ARG A 15 0.81 4.99 -6.46
N VAL A 16 0.85 3.85 -7.15
CA VAL A 16 0.04 3.54 -8.34
C VAL A 16 -0.59 2.16 -8.17
N ALA A 17 -1.79 1.95 -8.73
CA ALA A 17 -2.57 0.73 -8.48
C ALA A 17 -2.07 -0.52 -9.22
N ALA A 18 -1.13 -0.37 -10.15
CA ALA A 18 -0.46 -1.46 -10.84
C ALA A 18 1.02 -1.15 -11.06
N SER A 19 1.87 -2.17 -10.96
CA SER A 19 3.27 -2.08 -11.37
C SER A 19 3.44 -2.63 -12.79
N PRO A 20 4.57 -2.35 -13.48
CA PRO A 20 4.86 -2.97 -14.76
C PRO A 20 4.82 -4.51 -14.71
N GLU A 21 5.19 -5.11 -13.56
CA GLU A 21 5.11 -6.56 -13.36
C GLU A 21 3.66 -7.05 -13.32
N THR A 22 2.76 -6.38 -12.59
CA THR A 22 1.35 -6.78 -12.55
C THR A 22 0.67 -6.55 -13.89
N VAL A 23 1.04 -5.48 -14.60
CA VAL A 23 0.58 -5.24 -15.98
C VAL A 23 0.98 -6.39 -16.91
N LYS A 24 2.24 -6.83 -16.90
CA LYS A 24 2.68 -7.98 -17.70
C LYS A 24 1.85 -9.23 -17.41
N LYS A 25 1.52 -9.48 -16.14
CA LYS A 25 0.67 -10.61 -15.73
C LYS A 25 -0.75 -10.48 -16.27
N PHE A 26 -1.37 -9.30 -16.21
CA PHE A 26 -2.69 -9.08 -16.80
C PHE A 26 -2.70 -9.25 -18.32
N VAL A 27 -1.71 -8.70 -19.02
CA VAL A 27 -1.56 -8.85 -20.47
C VAL A 27 -1.37 -10.33 -20.85
N ALA A 28 -0.57 -11.08 -20.09
CA ALA A 28 -0.39 -12.52 -20.31
C ALA A 28 -1.68 -13.33 -20.11
N MET A 29 -2.66 -12.81 -19.37
CA MET A 29 -4.00 -13.38 -19.21
C MET A 29 -4.97 -12.97 -20.34
N GLY A 30 -4.52 -12.21 -21.35
CA GLY A 30 -5.35 -11.70 -22.43
C GLY A 30 -6.21 -10.49 -22.04
N VAL A 31 -5.79 -9.75 -21.01
CA VAL A 31 -6.48 -8.52 -20.56
C VAL A 31 -5.80 -7.30 -21.19
N ASP A 32 -6.60 -6.44 -21.83
CA ASP A 32 -6.13 -5.15 -22.32
C ASP A 32 -5.91 -4.21 -21.13
N VAL A 33 -4.73 -3.62 -21.01
CA VAL A 33 -4.43 -2.69 -19.92
C VAL A 33 -4.21 -1.30 -20.49
N ALA A 34 -4.91 -0.31 -19.94
CA ALA A 34 -4.65 1.11 -20.18
C ALA A 34 -4.14 1.73 -18.87
N VAL A 35 -3.04 2.49 -18.94
CA VAL A 35 -2.48 3.24 -17.81
C VAL A 35 -2.57 4.72 -18.15
N GLU A 36 -3.09 5.52 -17.24
CA GLU A 36 -3.14 6.96 -17.41
C GLU A 36 -1.72 7.54 -17.43
N ARG A 37 -1.46 8.48 -18.35
CA ARG A 37 -0.17 9.16 -18.50
C ARG A 37 0.33 9.72 -17.17
N GLY A 38 1.53 9.32 -16.79
CA GLY A 38 2.20 9.74 -15.56
C GLY A 38 1.58 9.18 -14.28
N ALA A 39 0.79 8.10 -14.36
CA ALA A 39 0.25 7.43 -13.18
C ALA A 39 1.34 6.86 -12.26
N GLY A 40 2.46 6.41 -12.85
CA GLY A 40 3.57 5.79 -12.13
C GLY A 40 4.72 6.72 -11.74
N ASP A 41 4.70 7.99 -12.15
CA ASP A 41 5.85 8.90 -12.01
C ASP A 41 6.36 8.97 -10.55
N SER A 42 5.44 9.21 -9.61
CA SER A 42 5.75 9.28 -8.16
C SER A 42 6.16 7.93 -7.55
N ALA A 43 5.86 6.83 -8.23
CA ALA A 43 6.22 5.47 -7.84
C ALA A 43 7.50 4.98 -8.54
N ASN A 44 8.20 5.86 -9.27
CA ASN A 44 9.38 5.56 -10.09
C ASN A 44 9.11 4.57 -11.24
N PHE A 45 7.93 4.64 -11.85
CA PHE A 45 7.59 3.92 -13.07
C PHE A 45 7.20 4.90 -14.17
N ALA A 46 8.11 5.13 -15.13
CA ALA A 46 7.82 5.95 -16.29
C ALA A 46 6.80 5.29 -17.24
N ASP A 47 6.11 6.07 -18.07
CA ASP A 47 5.10 5.55 -19.01
C ASP A 47 5.66 4.50 -19.97
N ASP A 48 6.92 4.64 -20.38
CA ASP A 48 7.58 3.72 -21.31
C ASP A 48 7.74 2.31 -20.73
N VAL A 49 7.97 2.18 -19.41
CA VAL A 49 8.06 0.86 -18.77
C VAL A 49 6.71 0.16 -18.70
N PHE A 50 5.60 0.90 -18.64
CA PHE A 50 4.25 0.34 -18.78
C PHE A 50 3.95 -0.04 -20.23
N ALA A 51 4.36 0.77 -21.21
CA ALA A 51 4.21 0.43 -22.62
C ALA A 51 5.00 -0.84 -22.99
N GLN A 52 6.24 -0.97 -22.50
CA GLN A 52 7.06 -2.17 -22.65
C GLN A 52 6.47 -3.40 -21.92
N ALA A 53 5.64 -3.17 -20.90
CA ALA A 53 4.87 -4.22 -20.21
C ALA A 53 3.60 -4.64 -20.98
N GLY A 54 3.29 -3.98 -22.09
CA GLY A 54 2.14 -4.27 -22.95
C GLY A 54 0.89 -3.44 -22.66
N ALA A 55 0.97 -2.43 -21.78
CA ALA A 55 -0.12 -1.49 -21.59
C ALA A 55 -0.16 -0.43 -22.70
N THR A 56 -1.37 0.08 -22.95
CA THR A 56 -1.59 1.32 -23.70
C THR A 56 -1.52 2.50 -22.74
N ILE A 57 -0.96 3.63 -23.17
CA ILE A 57 -0.91 4.86 -22.35
C ILE A 57 -2.06 5.78 -22.75
N GLY A 58 -3.00 6.00 -21.84
CA GLY A 58 -4.11 6.94 -22.04
C GLY A 58 -3.66 8.37 -21.75
N GLY A 59 -3.90 9.29 -22.67
CA GLY A 59 -3.45 10.69 -22.54
C GLY A 59 -4.21 11.47 -21.48
N THR A 60 -5.46 11.09 -21.21
CA THR A 60 -6.33 11.70 -20.19
C THR A 60 -7.08 10.63 -19.40
N PHE A 61 -7.62 10.99 -18.23
CA PHE A 61 -8.55 10.14 -17.47
C PHE A 61 -9.63 9.51 -18.36
N SER A 62 -10.34 10.32 -19.17
CA SER A 62 -11.46 9.86 -20.00
C SER A 62 -11.02 8.85 -21.08
N GLU A 63 -9.86 9.07 -21.69
CA GLU A 63 -9.30 8.11 -22.66
C GLU A 63 -8.93 6.78 -21.99
N THR A 64 -8.34 6.85 -20.79
CA THR A 64 -7.91 5.66 -20.03
C THR A 64 -9.10 4.80 -19.64
N VAL A 65 -10.17 5.40 -19.08
CA VAL A 65 -11.36 4.66 -18.60
C VAL A 65 -12.34 4.27 -19.71
N SER A 66 -12.21 4.84 -20.91
CA SER A 66 -13.12 4.55 -22.03
C SER A 66 -13.08 3.06 -22.39
N GLY A 67 -14.24 2.39 -22.36
CA GLY A 67 -14.38 0.95 -22.60
C GLY A 67 -13.74 0.04 -21.54
N ALA A 68 -13.24 0.60 -20.43
CA ALA A 68 -12.70 -0.21 -19.33
C ALA A 68 -13.84 -0.96 -18.62
N HIS A 69 -13.57 -2.21 -18.25
CA HIS A 69 -14.49 -3.05 -17.48
C HIS A 69 -14.18 -2.95 -15.98
N LEU A 70 -12.90 -2.74 -15.65
CA LEU A 70 -12.40 -2.58 -14.29
C LEU A 70 -11.44 -1.40 -14.24
N VAL A 71 -11.67 -0.50 -13.30
CA VAL A 71 -10.82 0.64 -12.98
C VAL A 71 -10.08 0.32 -11.68
N LEU A 72 -8.77 0.45 -11.71
CA LEU A 72 -7.88 0.26 -10.57
C LEU A 72 -7.34 1.61 -10.13
N ALA A 73 -7.53 1.92 -8.85
CA ALA A 73 -6.97 3.08 -8.18
C ALA A 73 -6.50 2.68 -6.78
N VAL A 74 -5.55 3.42 -6.23
CA VAL A 74 -5.11 3.25 -4.85
C VAL A 74 -6.17 3.82 -3.91
N ARG A 75 -6.57 5.08 -4.13
CA ARG A 75 -7.68 5.72 -3.42
C ARG A 75 -8.93 5.71 -4.28
N ALA A 76 -10.09 5.71 -3.63
CA ALA A 76 -11.34 5.86 -4.36
C ALA A 76 -11.32 7.15 -5.20
N PRO A 77 -11.81 7.11 -6.45
CA PRO A 77 -12.00 8.31 -7.26
C PRO A 77 -12.80 9.39 -6.53
N SER A 78 -12.55 10.65 -6.87
CA SER A 78 -13.36 11.79 -6.45
C SER A 78 -14.77 11.75 -7.05
N ALA A 79 -15.67 12.58 -6.53
CA ALA A 79 -17.04 12.66 -7.07
C ALA A 79 -17.07 13.08 -8.56
N ASP A 80 -16.16 13.97 -8.98
CA ASP A 80 -16.02 14.36 -10.39
C ASP A 80 -15.56 13.17 -11.26
N GLU A 81 -14.53 12.46 -10.81
CA GLU A 81 -14.01 11.29 -11.53
C GLU A 81 -15.07 10.18 -11.61
N PHE A 82 -15.82 9.91 -10.53
CA PHE A 82 -16.97 8.99 -10.57
C PHE A 82 -18.02 9.43 -11.59
N GLY A 83 -18.35 10.72 -11.66
CA GLY A 83 -19.31 11.26 -12.63
C GLY A 83 -18.88 11.08 -14.10
N ARG A 84 -17.60 10.80 -14.35
CA ARG A 84 -17.02 10.55 -15.68
C ARG A 84 -16.88 9.06 -16.00
N LEU A 85 -17.17 8.17 -15.06
CA LEU A 85 -17.23 6.73 -15.32
C LEU A 85 -18.56 6.34 -15.95
N ALA A 86 -18.53 5.31 -16.79
CA ALA A 86 -19.75 4.76 -17.36
C ALA A 86 -20.49 3.89 -16.32
N ARG A 87 -21.83 3.91 -16.38
CA ARG A 87 -22.66 3.04 -15.53
C ARG A 87 -22.29 1.57 -15.72
N GLY A 88 -22.21 0.83 -14.61
CA GLY A 88 -21.81 -0.59 -14.59
C GLY A 88 -20.30 -0.83 -14.70
N GLN A 89 -19.46 0.21 -14.79
CA GLN A 89 -18.02 0.03 -14.63
C GLN A 89 -17.69 -0.39 -13.20
N ARG A 90 -16.71 -1.28 -13.05
CA ARG A 90 -16.23 -1.75 -11.75
C ARG A 90 -15.04 -0.91 -11.31
N VAL A 91 -14.98 -0.57 -10.04
CA VAL A 91 -13.87 0.19 -9.45
C VAL A 91 -13.33 -0.59 -8.26
N ALA A 92 -12.03 -0.85 -8.20
CA ALA A 92 -11.37 -1.44 -7.04
C ALA A 92 -10.35 -0.45 -6.48
N ALA A 93 -10.55 -0.05 -5.22
CA ALA A 93 -9.71 0.94 -4.53
C ALA A 93 -9.83 0.84 -3.00
N ILE A 94 -8.96 1.55 -2.29
CA ILE A 94 -9.13 1.79 -0.84
C ILE A 94 -10.12 2.93 -0.64
N VAL A 95 -11.25 2.64 0.00
CA VAL A 95 -12.41 3.56 0.09
C VAL A 95 -12.54 4.15 1.49
N SER A 96 -12.26 3.39 2.54
CA SER A 96 -12.57 3.75 3.94
C SER A 96 -14.06 4.10 4.12
N PRO A 97 -14.97 3.14 3.81
CA PRO A 97 -16.41 3.40 3.68
C PRO A 97 -17.06 3.92 4.96
N HIS A 98 -16.53 3.56 6.13
CA HIS A 98 -17.03 4.04 7.42
C HIS A 98 -16.76 5.54 7.66
N ALA A 99 -15.76 6.11 6.99
CA ALA A 99 -15.39 7.51 7.15
C ALA A 99 -15.82 8.40 5.97
N ASN A 100 -16.14 7.80 4.82
CA ASN A 100 -16.33 8.51 3.56
C ASN A 100 -17.72 8.25 2.95
N GLY A 101 -18.78 8.64 3.67
CA GLY A 101 -20.17 8.49 3.21
C GLY A 101 -20.43 9.18 1.87
N ASP A 102 -19.86 10.37 1.65
CA ASP A 102 -20.02 11.13 0.41
C ASP A 102 -19.44 10.40 -0.81
N THR A 103 -18.32 9.70 -0.63
CA THR A 103 -17.71 8.86 -1.68
C THR A 103 -18.65 7.71 -2.08
N LEU A 104 -19.34 7.10 -1.11
CA LEU A 104 -20.32 6.04 -1.39
C LEU A 104 -21.54 6.60 -2.13
N THR A 105 -22.04 7.77 -1.72
CA THR A 105 -23.13 8.47 -2.39
C THR A 105 -22.77 8.81 -3.84
N ALA A 106 -21.56 9.32 -4.08
CA ALA A 106 -21.09 9.66 -5.43
C ALA A 106 -20.95 8.42 -6.33
N ALA A 107 -20.36 7.33 -5.80
CA ALA A 107 -20.26 6.06 -6.53
C ALA A 107 -21.64 5.48 -6.87
N ALA A 108 -22.58 5.51 -5.93
CA ALA A 108 -23.95 5.05 -6.15
C ALA A 108 -24.68 5.90 -7.21
N ALA A 109 -24.53 7.23 -7.16
CA ALA A 109 -25.11 8.14 -8.15
C ALA A 109 -24.54 7.89 -9.56
N ALA A 110 -23.24 7.67 -9.67
CA ALA A 110 -22.57 7.29 -10.92
C ALA A 110 -23.01 5.90 -11.43
N GLY A 111 -23.56 5.06 -10.56
CA GLY A 111 -24.02 3.72 -10.92
C GLY A 111 -22.88 2.76 -11.24
N VAL A 112 -21.77 2.88 -10.52
CA VAL A 112 -20.60 1.99 -10.63
C VAL A 112 -20.64 0.88 -9.59
N ASP A 113 -19.98 -0.24 -9.88
CA ASP A 113 -19.78 -1.34 -8.94
C ASP A 113 -18.47 -1.09 -8.16
N LEU A 114 -18.57 -0.58 -6.93
CA LEU A 114 -17.41 -0.23 -6.10
C LEU A 114 -16.99 -1.37 -5.18
N PHE A 115 -15.75 -1.84 -5.34
CA PHE A 115 -15.09 -2.82 -4.48
C PHE A 115 -14.14 -2.09 -3.52
N ALA A 116 -14.56 -2.00 -2.25
CA ALA A 116 -13.72 -1.47 -1.18
C ALA A 116 -12.68 -2.50 -0.74
N MET A 117 -11.43 -2.31 -1.18
CA MET A 117 -10.33 -3.25 -0.91
C MET A 117 -9.99 -3.35 0.58
N ASP A 118 -10.27 -2.30 1.34
CA ASP A 118 -10.12 -2.25 2.80
C ASP A 118 -11.22 -2.99 3.58
N LEU A 119 -12.26 -3.51 2.90
CA LEU A 119 -13.24 -4.45 3.46
C LEU A 119 -12.97 -5.91 3.07
N MET A 120 -11.79 -6.24 2.54
CA MET A 120 -11.41 -7.61 2.21
C MET A 120 -11.53 -8.52 3.47
N PRO A 121 -12.26 -9.65 3.38
CA PRO A 121 -12.36 -10.58 4.51
C PRO A 121 -10.99 -11.12 4.93
N ARG A 122 -10.64 -10.98 6.20
CA ARG A 122 -9.36 -11.42 6.75
C ARG A 122 -9.37 -12.89 7.13
N ILE A 123 -9.46 -13.74 6.11
CA ILE A 123 -9.47 -15.21 6.20
C ILE A 123 -8.33 -15.80 5.38
N THR A 124 -7.88 -17.02 5.71
CA THR A 124 -6.69 -17.66 5.10
C THR A 124 -6.66 -17.62 3.57
N ARG A 125 -7.79 -17.96 2.92
CA ARG A 125 -7.88 -17.97 1.44
C ARG A 125 -7.76 -16.60 0.76
N ALA A 126 -7.91 -15.51 1.52
CA ALA A 126 -7.93 -14.14 1.00
C ALA A 126 -6.70 -13.31 1.43
N GLN A 127 -5.74 -13.91 2.14
CA GLN A 127 -4.57 -13.20 2.66
C GLN A 127 -3.74 -12.52 1.56
N SER A 128 -3.61 -13.15 0.39
CA SER A 128 -2.90 -12.57 -0.76
C SER A 128 -3.58 -11.32 -1.36
N MET A 129 -4.82 -11.04 -0.97
CA MET A 129 -5.61 -9.89 -1.41
C MET A 129 -5.77 -8.82 -0.33
N ASP A 130 -5.25 -9.03 0.88
CA ASP A 130 -5.39 -8.10 2.01
C ASP A 130 -4.45 -6.90 1.85
N VAL A 131 -5.01 -5.81 1.30
CA VAL A 131 -4.30 -4.54 1.12
C VAL A 131 -3.93 -3.88 2.45
N LEU A 132 -4.69 -4.12 3.53
CA LEU A 132 -4.40 -3.49 4.82
C LEU A 132 -3.17 -4.13 5.44
N SER A 133 -3.03 -5.45 5.32
CA SER A 133 -1.83 -6.16 5.76
C SER A 133 -0.60 -5.76 4.94
N SER A 134 -0.71 -5.69 3.60
CA SER A 134 0.44 -5.31 2.76
C SER A 134 0.94 -3.89 3.07
N GLN A 135 0.03 -2.92 3.19
CA GLN A 135 0.41 -1.54 3.50
C GLN A 135 0.88 -1.38 4.95
N SER A 136 0.28 -2.08 5.91
CA SER A 136 0.72 -2.05 7.31
C SER A 136 2.13 -2.60 7.47
N ASN A 137 2.47 -3.65 6.72
CA ASN A 137 3.81 -4.22 6.73
C ASN A 137 4.85 -3.16 6.31
N LEU A 138 4.66 -2.55 5.13
CA LEU A 138 5.54 -1.48 4.65
C LEU A 138 5.59 -0.27 5.60
N ALA A 139 4.47 0.09 6.21
CA ALA A 139 4.41 1.17 7.19
C ALA A 139 5.26 0.86 8.44
N GLY A 140 5.22 -0.37 8.96
CA GLY A 140 6.05 -0.81 10.08
C GLY A 140 7.55 -0.72 9.78
N TYR A 141 7.96 -1.16 8.59
CA TYR A 141 9.33 -0.98 8.12
C TYR A 141 9.72 0.50 8.03
N LYS A 142 8.90 1.30 7.33
CA LYS A 142 9.18 2.72 7.08
C LYS A 142 9.22 3.53 8.36
N ALA A 143 8.37 3.23 9.35
CA ALA A 143 8.37 3.89 10.64
C ALA A 143 9.72 3.78 11.37
N VAL A 144 10.39 2.62 11.28
CA VAL A 144 11.72 2.44 11.88
C VAL A 144 12.80 3.20 11.10
N ILE A 145 12.72 3.21 9.76
CA ILE A 145 13.65 3.97 8.93
C ILE A 145 13.53 5.47 9.22
N ASP A 146 12.31 5.99 9.32
CA ASP A 146 12.08 7.39 9.66
C ASP A 146 12.57 7.69 11.08
N ALA A 147 12.25 6.84 12.05
CA ALA A 147 12.76 6.99 13.42
C ALA A 147 14.29 7.05 13.43
N ALA A 148 14.98 6.16 12.71
CA ALA A 148 16.45 6.17 12.62
C ALA A 148 17.00 7.42 11.92
N ALA A 149 16.30 7.96 10.92
CA ALA A 149 16.70 9.20 10.25
C ALA A 149 16.62 10.43 11.16
N TYR A 150 15.63 10.48 12.07
CA TYR A 150 15.48 11.57 13.04
C TYR A 150 16.25 11.35 14.35
N TYR A 151 16.53 10.10 14.71
CA TYR A 151 17.26 9.74 15.92
C TYR A 151 18.74 10.11 15.74
N GLY A 152 19.18 11.21 16.34
CA GLY A 152 20.53 11.77 16.16
C GLY A 152 21.71 10.93 16.68
N ARG A 153 21.54 9.61 16.83
CA ARG A 153 22.55 8.63 17.22
C ARG A 153 22.41 7.37 16.36
N ALA A 154 23.46 6.55 16.32
CA ALA A 154 23.37 5.24 15.70
C ALA A 154 22.43 4.31 16.46
N ILE A 155 21.75 3.42 15.72
CA ILE A 155 20.88 2.37 16.27
C ILE A 155 21.66 1.18 16.85
N PRO A 156 22.65 0.59 16.16
CA PRO A 156 23.34 -0.60 16.68
C PRO A 156 24.35 -0.25 17.77
N MET A 157 24.76 -1.28 18.51
CA MET A 157 26.00 -1.21 19.28
C MET A 157 27.18 -1.09 18.31
N MET A 158 28.08 -0.13 18.53
CA MET A 158 29.30 0.01 17.74
C MET A 158 30.49 0.09 18.68
N MET A 159 31.39 -0.90 18.60
CA MET A 159 32.67 -0.91 19.30
C MET A 159 33.74 -0.44 18.33
N THR A 160 34.42 0.67 18.66
CA THR A 160 35.45 1.28 17.82
C THR A 160 36.69 1.59 18.66
N ALA A 161 37.80 1.95 18.00
CA ALA A 161 38.98 2.44 18.69
C ALA A 161 38.72 3.69 19.55
N ALA A 162 37.72 4.50 19.18
CA ALA A 162 37.33 5.71 19.91
C ALA A 162 36.38 5.42 21.10
N GLY A 163 36.02 4.16 21.33
CA GLY A 163 35.10 3.73 22.38
C GLY A 163 33.85 3.03 21.85
N THR A 164 32.91 2.80 22.75
CA THR A 164 31.69 2.01 22.49
C THR A 164 30.44 2.87 22.54
N ILE A 165 29.62 2.79 21.49
CA ILE A 165 28.26 3.34 21.46
C ILE A 165 27.29 2.23 21.86
N ALA A 166 26.45 2.49 22.86
CA ALA A 166 25.40 1.58 23.29
C ALA A 166 24.27 1.52 22.24
N PRO A 167 23.60 0.37 22.07
CA PRO A 167 22.49 0.23 21.12
C PRO A 167 21.28 1.06 21.57
N ALA A 168 20.51 1.54 20.60
CA ALA A 168 19.24 2.18 20.86
C ALA A 168 18.25 1.20 21.51
N LYS A 169 17.42 1.71 22.41
CA LYS A 169 16.28 0.98 22.97
C LYS A 169 15.02 1.44 22.27
N ILE A 170 14.38 0.54 21.52
CA ILE A 170 13.17 0.83 20.75
C ILE A 170 12.00 0.07 21.38
N PHE A 171 10.95 0.79 21.72
CA PHE A 171 9.72 0.22 22.27
C PHE A 171 8.59 0.32 21.26
N ILE A 172 7.95 -0.81 20.95
CA ILE A 172 6.85 -0.90 19.98
C ILE A 172 5.53 -1.15 20.70
N MET A 173 4.55 -0.28 20.51
CA MET A 173 3.22 -0.41 21.09
C MET A 173 2.22 -0.94 20.04
N GLY A 174 1.71 -2.15 20.28
CA GLY A 174 0.88 -2.91 19.36
C GLY A 174 1.71 -3.87 18.49
N ALA A 175 1.33 -5.15 18.49
CA ALA A 175 1.96 -6.24 17.75
C ALA A 175 1.00 -6.81 16.69
N GLY A 176 0.39 -5.91 15.91
CA GLY A 176 -0.23 -6.26 14.63
C GLY A 176 0.82 -6.34 13.51
N VAL A 177 0.37 -6.41 12.25
CA VAL A 177 1.28 -6.54 11.08
C VAL A 177 2.35 -5.44 11.05
N ALA A 178 1.96 -4.17 11.24
CA ALA A 178 2.91 -3.06 11.29
C ALA A 178 3.89 -3.18 12.47
N GLY A 179 3.39 -3.51 13.66
CA GLY A 179 4.20 -3.66 14.86
C GLY A 179 5.25 -4.76 14.73
N LEU A 180 4.84 -5.94 14.24
CA LEU A 180 5.75 -7.06 14.00
C LEU A 180 6.82 -6.72 12.96
N GLN A 181 6.47 -6.02 11.88
CA GLN A 181 7.47 -5.56 10.92
C GLN A 181 8.42 -4.51 11.51
N ALA A 182 7.92 -3.59 12.35
CA ALA A 182 8.74 -2.61 13.05
C ALA A 182 9.71 -3.30 14.01
N ILE A 183 9.26 -4.29 14.77
CA ILE A 183 10.11 -5.12 15.64
C ILE A 183 11.23 -5.76 14.82
N ALA A 184 10.89 -6.47 13.74
CA ALA A 184 11.87 -7.15 12.90
C ALA A 184 12.89 -6.17 12.29
N THR A 185 12.43 -5.01 11.83
CA THR A 185 13.29 -3.98 11.23
C THR A 185 14.24 -3.38 12.27
N ALA A 186 13.73 -2.99 13.44
CA ALA A 186 14.54 -2.44 14.53
C ALA A 186 15.58 -3.45 15.04
N ARG A 187 15.20 -4.73 15.15
CA ARG A 187 16.13 -5.82 15.52
C ARG A 187 17.25 -5.99 14.50
N ARG A 188 16.93 -5.95 13.20
CA ARG A 188 17.95 -6.04 12.12
C ARG A 188 18.91 -4.85 12.12
N LEU A 189 18.45 -3.67 12.53
CA LEU A 189 19.30 -2.50 12.72
C LEU A 189 20.16 -2.55 14.00
N GLY A 190 20.02 -3.60 14.83
CA GLY A 190 20.83 -3.81 16.02
C GLY A 190 20.30 -3.14 17.29
N ALA A 191 19.03 -2.72 17.29
CA ALA A 191 18.39 -2.17 18.49
C ALA A 191 18.10 -3.25 19.54
N VAL A 192 18.06 -2.83 20.80
CA VAL A 192 17.39 -3.58 21.86
C VAL A 192 15.91 -3.25 21.76
N VAL A 193 15.08 -4.25 21.44
CA VAL A 193 13.65 -4.04 21.15
C VAL A 193 12.79 -4.68 22.22
N SER A 194 11.84 -3.91 22.72
CA SER A 194 10.72 -4.40 23.52
C SER A 194 9.40 -4.04 22.84
N ALA A 195 8.35 -4.80 23.12
CA ALA A 195 7.02 -4.52 22.57
C ALA A 195 5.91 -4.91 23.53
N THR A 196 4.75 -4.28 23.39
CA THR A 196 3.54 -4.62 24.14
C THR A 196 2.34 -4.76 23.21
N ASP A 197 1.37 -5.58 23.58
CA ASP A 197 0.07 -5.70 22.93
C ASP A 197 -0.96 -6.12 23.98
N VAL A 198 -2.21 -5.65 23.84
CA VAL A 198 -3.28 -6.03 24.76
C VAL A 198 -3.66 -7.51 24.65
N ARG A 199 -3.29 -8.17 23.55
CA ARG A 199 -3.54 -9.59 23.30
C ARG A 199 -2.36 -10.41 23.77
N TRP A 200 -2.59 -11.30 24.74
CA TRP A 200 -1.59 -12.27 25.18
C TRP A 200 -1.03 -13.15 24.07
N ALA A 201 -1.84 -13.49 23.06
CA ALA A 201 -1.42 -14.28 21.91
C ALA A 201 -0.30 -13.62 21.09
N ALA A 202 -0.11 -12.30 21.18
CA ALA A 202 0.96 -11.62 20.47
C ALA A 202 2.34 -11.83 21.12
N LYS A 203 2.40 -12.27 22.38
CA LYS A 203 3.64 -12.50 23.11
C LYS A 203 4.59 -13.44 22.35
N GLU A 204 4.08 -14.60 21.94
CA GLU A 204 4.87 -15.60 21.21
C GLU A 204 5.41 -15.02 19.89
N GLN A 205 4.61 -14.22 19.18
CA GLN A 205 5.02 -13.58 17.93
C GLN A 205 6.14 -12.57 18.17
N VAL A 206 6.02 -11.73 19.21
CA VAL A 206 7.05 -10.75 19.60
C VAL A 206 8.35 -11.45 20.00
N GLU A 207 8.28 -12.48 20.83
CA GLU A 207 9.45 -13.23 21.31
C GLU A 207 10.13 -14.00 20.19
N SER A 208 9.37 -14.56 19.23
CA SER A 208 9.92 -15.24 18.05
C SER A 208 10.76 -14.32 17.15
N LEU A 209 10.52 -13.01 17.20
CA LEU A 209 11.31 -11.98 16.51
C LEU A 209 12.49 -11.48 17.35
N GLY A 210 12.72 -12.04 18.54
CA GLY A 210 13.82 -11.70 19.42
C GLY A 210 13.63 -10.39 20.21
N ALA A 211 12.39 -9.91 20.35
CA ALA A 211 12.06 -8.78 21.20
C ALA A 211 11.50 -9.24 22.56
N THR A 212 11.58 -8.38 23.57
CA THR A 212 10.99 -8.64 24.89
C THR A 212 9.53 -8.19 24.91
N PHE A 213 8.60 -9.09 25.25
CA PHE A 213 7.21 -8.73 25.49
C PHE A 213 7.03 -8.11 26.87
N VAL A 214 6.34 -6.97 26.94
CA VAL A 214 6.06 -6.18 28.16
C VAL A 214 4.57 -6.22 28.47
#